data_AF-A0A0J7ZG53-F1
#
_entry.id   AF-A0A0J7ZG53-F1
#
_cell.length_a   1.000
_cell.length_b   1.000
_cell.length_c   1.000
_cell.angle_alpha   90.00
_cell.angle_beta   90.00
_cell.angle_gamma   90.00
#
_symmetry.space_group_name_H-M   'P 1'
#
loop_
_entity.id
_entity.type
_entity.pdbx_description
1 polymer ?
#
loop_
_entity_poly.entity_id
_entity_poly.type
_entity_poly.pdbx_seq_one_letter_code
_entity_poly.pdbx_strand_id
1 'polypeptide(L)' 'MSHPVPTWASVRPSERLATTPAVCRGGRWWLVTPTGTMPTSDPAFTRELDRFAADIAAADRAVAHLRTEPSVMRKDQR' A
#
# COMPACT_ATOMS: atom_id res chain seq x y z
N MET A 1 -8.95 28.97 -0.70
CA MET A 1 -9.36 27.70 -1.34
C MET A 1 -9.38 26.63 -0.27
N SER A 2 -10.55 26.26 0.21
CA SER A 2 -10.71 25.21 1.22
C SER A 2 -10.58 23.87 0.52
N HIS A 3 -9.48 23.15 0.73
CA HIS A 3 -9.38 21.77 0.29
C HIS A 3 -10.41 20.95 1.08
N PRO A 4 -11.36 20.25 0.43
CA PRO A 4 -12.30 19.40 1.14
C PRO A 4 -11.49 18.31 1.84
N VAL A 5 -11.63 18.21 3.16
CA VAL A 5 -11.12 17.07 3.93
C VAL A 5 -11.81 15.82 3.36
N PRO A 6 -11.08 14.87 2.77
CA PRO A 6 -11.70 13.67 2.26
C PRO A 6 -12.31 12.89 3.44
N THR A 7 -13.62 12.67 3.40
CA THR A 7 -14.32 11.77 4.32
C THR A 7 -13.85 10.34 4.06
N TRP A 8 -12.90 9.88 4.87
CA TRP A 8 -12.15 8.63 4.69
C TRP A 8 -12.90 7.37 5.14
N ALA A 9 -14.22 7.45 5.32
CA ALA A 9 -15.10 6.27 5.39
C ALA A 9 -14.97 5.35 4.15
N SER A 10 -14.30 5.82 3.08
CA SER A 10 -13.95 5.03 1.90
C SER A 10 -12.47 5.21 1.53
N VAL A 11 -11.53 4.81 2.41
CA VAL A 11 -10.16 4.50 1.96
C VAL A 11 -10.21 3.13 1.29
N ARG A 12 -9.87 3.07 0.00
CA ARG A 12 -9.73 1.77 -0.66
C ARG A 12 -8.51 1.05 -0.11
N PRO A 13 -8.55 -0.28 0.09
CA PRO A 13 -7.38 -1.04 0.52
C PRO A 13 -6.15 -0.80 -0.36
N SER A 14 -6.35 -0.56 -1.65
CA SER A 14 -5.29 -0.24 -2.62
C SER A 14 -4.66 1.15 -2.46
N GLU A 15 -5.31 2.06 -1.75
CA GLU A 15 -4.78 3.41 -1.48
C GLU A 15 -3.93 3.43 -0.20
N ARG A 16 -4.11 2.44 0.68
CA ARG A 16 -3.38 2.34 1.94
C ARG A 16 -2.11 1.54 1.74
N LEU A 17 -1.00 2.06 2.27
CA LEU A 17 0.25 1.32 2.30
C LEU A 17 0.14 0.21 3.37
N ALA A 18 -0.28 -0.98 2.93
CA ALA A 18 -0.54 -2.13 3.79
C ALA A 18 -1.42 -1.75 5.01
N THR A 19 -0.98 -2.09 6.22
CA THR A 19 -1.66 -1.79 7.49
C THR A 19 -1.15 -0.50 8.16
N THR A 20 -0.34 0.29 7.45
CA THR A 20 0.27 1.51 8.00
C THR A 20 -0.72 2.69 8.00
N PRO A 21 -0.43 3.77 8.74
CA PRO A 21 -1.22 5.01 8.65
C PRO A 21 -1.02 5.79 7.33
N ALA A 22 -0.16 5.36 6.41
CA ALA A 22 0.11 6.07 5.17
C ALA A 22 -0.88 5.70 4.06
N VAL A 23 -1.39 6.72 3.36
CA VAL A 23 -2.34 6.59 2.24
C VAL A 23 -1.84 7.41 1.05
N CYS A 24 -1.80 6.82 -0.14
CA CYS A 24 -1.50 7.53 -1.39
C CYS A 24 -2.79 7.79 -2.17
N ARG A 25 -3.11 9.07 -2.39
CA ARG A 25 -4.31 9.49 -3.12
C ARG A 25 -3.98 10.60 -4.09
N GLY A 26 -4.31 10.39 -5.36
CA GLY A 26 -4.02 11.35 -6.44
C GLY A 26 -2.53 11.66 -6.59
N GLY A 27 -1.65 10.68 -6.32
CA GLY A 27 -0.20 10.86 -6.37
C GLY A 27 0.39 11.66 -5.20
N ARG A 28 -0.36 11.85 -4.11
CA ARG A 28 0.11 12.52 -2.90
C ARG A 28 -0.07 11.64 -1.68
N TRP A 29 0.93 11.63 -0.81
CA TRP A 29 0.94 10.93 0.46
C TRP A 29 0.25 11.72 1.58
N TRP A 30 -0.49 10.99 2.39
CA TRP A 30 -1.20 11.49 3.57
C TRP A 30 -0.96 10.52 4.74
N LEU A 31 -0.81 11.06 5.95
CA LEU A 31 -0.78 10.29 7.19
C LEU A 31 -2.13 10.39 7.89
N VAL A 32 -2.70 9.24 8.23
CA VAL A 32 -3.95 9.12 8.98
C VAL A 32 -3.62 8.94 10.46
N THR A 33 -4.15 9.82 11.29
CA THR A 33 -4.09 9.74 12.75
C THR A 33 -5.51 9.60 13.31
N PRO A 34 -5.69 9.19 14.58
CA PRO A 34 -7.01 9.18 15.21
C PRO A 34 -7.68 10.57 15.22
N THR A 35 -6.88 11.64 15.22
CA THR A 35 -7.33 13.03 15.30
C THR A 35 -7.53 13.70 13.93
N GLY A 36 -7.15 13.04 12.84
CA GLY A 36 -7.34 13.60 11.50
C GLY A 36 -6.38 13.04 10.46
N THR A 37 -6.15 13.82 9.41
CA THR A 37 -5.27 13.43 8.31
C THR A 37 -4.37 14.61 7.97
N MET A 38 -3.09 14.33 7.79
CA MET A 38 -2.09 15.34 7.51
C MET A 38 -1.40 15.04 6.18
N PRO A 39 -1.33 15.99 5.23
CA PRO A 39 -0.56 15.81 4.02
C PRO A 39 0.92 15.69 4.36
N THR A 40 1.61 14.78 3.69
CA THR A 40 3.06 14.67 3.80
C THR A 40 3.71 15.68 2.86
N SER A 41 4.45 16.64 3.40
CA SER A 41 5.13 17.69 2.64
C SER A 41 6.63 17.48 2.49
N ASP A 42 7.26 16.63 3.32
CA ASP A 42 8.69 16.36 3.23
C ASP A 42 9.03 15.50 2.00
N PRO A 43 9.83 16.01 1.05
CA PRO A 43 10.22 15.26 -0.15
C PRO A 43 11.05 14.01 0.14
N ALA A 44 11.84 13.98 1.22
CA ALA A 44 12.64 12.80 1.56
C ALA A 44 11.74 11.68 2.06
N PHE A 45 10.86 11.99 3.01
CA PHE A 45 9.93 11.01 3.55
C PHE A 45 8.92 10.50 2.51
N THR A 46 8.41 11.35 1.61
CA THR A 46 7.53 10.90 0.51
C THR A 46 8.21 9.92 -0.45
N ARG A 47 9.50 10.12 -0.76
CA ARG A 47 10.28 9.16 -1.57
C ARG A 47 10.43 7.80 -0.91
N GLU A 48 10.61 7.76 0.41
CA GLU A 48 10.67 6.50 1.13
C GLU A 48 9.31 5.78 1.08
N LEU A 49 8.20 6.50 1.23
CA LEU A 49 6.86 5.91 1.08
C LEU A 49 6.63 5.33 -0.33
N ASP A 50 7.10 6.01 -1.38
CA ASP A 50 7.05 5.49 -2.75
C ASP A 50 7.86 4.19 -2.90
N ARG A 51 9.06 4.15 -2.31
CA ARG A 51 9.90 2.95 -2.32
C ARG A 51 9.24 1.78 -1.59
N PHE A 52 8.70 2.02 -0.40
CA PHE A 52 7.95 1.01 0.35
C PHE A 52 6.75 0.49 -0.43
N ALA A 53 6.01 1.37 -1.12
CA ALA A 53 4.90 0.97 -1.96
C ALA A 53 5.34 0.05 -3.11
N ALA A 54 6.48 0.36 -3.74
CA ALA A 54 7.05 -0.47 -4.80
C ALA A 54 7.50 -1.84 -4.29
N ASP A 55 8.14 -1.89 -3.11
CA ASP A 55 8.60 -3.13 -2.49
C ASP A 55 7.43 -4.03 -2.08
N ILE A 56 6.36 -3.47 -1.48
CA ILE A 56 5.15 -4.23 -1.16
C ILE A 56 4.50 -4.78 -2.44
N ALA A 57 4.37 -3.95 -3.49
CA ALA A 57 3.82 -4.41 -4.75
C ALA A 57 4.69 -5.51 -5.41
N ALA A 58 6.01 -5.46 -5.24
CA ALA A 58 6.90 -6.52 -5.70
C ALA A 58 6.71 -7.82 -4.89
N ALA A 59 6.58 -7.72 -3.58
CA ALA A 59 6.30 -8.86 -2.70
C ALA A 59 4.94 -9.51 -3.04
N ASP A 60 3.88 -8.71 -3.22
CA ASP A 60 2.56 -9.21 -3.60
C ASP A 60 2.59 -9.95 -4.95
N ARG A 61 3.33 -9.42 -5.93
CA ARG A 61 3.56 -10.11 -7.21
C ARG A 61 4.31 -11.42 -7.03
N ALA A 62 5.35 -11.45 -6.20
CA ALA A 62 6.11 -12.67 -5.92
C ALA A 62 5.24 -13.75 -5.26
N VAL A 63 4.43 -13.36 -4.26
CA VAL A 63 3.47 -14.26 -3.61
C VAL A 63 2.42 -14.76 -4.59
N ALA A 64 1.90 -13.88 -5.45
CA ALA A 64 0.95 -14.28 -6.49
C ALA A 64 1.57 -15.30 -7.45
N HIS A 65 2.83 -15.10 -7.87
CA HIS A 65 3.56 -16.03 -8.72
C HIS A 65 3.68 -17.42 -8.08
N LEU A 66 4.11 -17.47 -6.81
CA LEU A 66 4.21 -18.73 -6.05
C LEU A 66 2.88 -19.47 -5.89
N ARG A 67 1.76 -18.75 -5.83
CA ARG A 67 0.41 -19.36 -5.78
C ARG A 67 -0.05 -19.90 -7.12
N THR A 68 0.44 -19.32 -8.22
CA THR A 68 0.13 -19.77 -9.58
C THR A 68 1.01 -20.90 -10.06
N GLU A 69 2.19 -21.09 -9.44
CA GLU A 69 3.00 -22.29 -9.65
C GLU A 69 2.34 -23.48 -8.92
N PRO A 70 1.83 -24.49 -9.64
CA PRO A 70 1.37 -25.70 -8.98
C PRO A 70 2.59 -26.31 -8.29
N SER A 71 2.43 -26.70 -7.02
CA SER A 71 3.36 -27.60 -6.35
C SER A 71 3.59 -28.82 -7.25
N VAL A 72 4.69 -28.83 -8.00
CA VAL A 72 5.22 -29.99 -8.69
C VAL A 72 5.89 -30.89 -7.63
N MET A 73 5.18 -31.22 -6.55
CA MET A 73 5.63 -32.20 -5.58
C MET A 73 4.47 -32.71 -4.72
N ARG A 74 3.59 -33.50 -5.34
CA ARG A 74 2.93 -34.63 -4.67
C ARG A 74 2.39 -35.61 -5.71
N LYS A 75 3.30 -36.20 -6.49
CA LYS A 75 2.97 -37.35 -7.35
C LYS A 75 4.11 -38.37 -7.44
N ASP A 76 4.82 -38.59 -6.32
CA ASP A 76 5.74 -39.72 -6.12
C ASP A 76 5.45 -40.42 -4.79
N GLN A 77 4.18 -40.68 -4.50
CA GLN A 77 3.80 -41.72 -3.53
C GLN A 77 2.90 -42.70 -4.27
N ARG A 78 3.53 -43.73 -4.83
CA ARG A 78 2.91 -44.97 -5.29
C ARG A 78 3.56 -46.12 -4.56
#